data_AF-A0A944V4X7-F1
#
_entry.id   AF-A0A944V4X7-F1
#
_cell.length_a   1.000
_cell.length_b   1.000
_cell.length_c   1.000
_cell.angle_alpha   90.00
_cell.angle_beta   90.00
_cell.angle_gamma   90.00
#
_symmetry.space_group_name_H-M   'P 1'
#
loop_
_entity.id
_entity.type
_entity.pdbx_description
1 polymer ?
#
loop_
_entity_poly.entity_id
_entity_poly.type
_entity_poly.pdbx_seq_one_letter_code
_entity_poly.pdbx_strand_id
1 'polypeptide(L)'
;MNDKGINNLSIQTRVEELNDFALLYKKFGSLAFRVIQKSNFYSGFSIGMERIIKLLKEEKLNIKAFQQNPVEGVREFLHGYFTDRGGNMPDIWAEGNTVYLETKICKNCLTIEAEKQAEQCHEDVCAIYCRTFAKGIVSILEDFFPEIVINFYNVSSRRDGKDSDCREAFQVLSPKRIENPITGI
;
A
#
# COMPACT_ATOMS: atom_id res chain seq x y z
N MET A 1 -20.79 18.07 -10.21
CA MET A 1 -21.15 16.80 -9.52
C MET A 1 -20.25 16.72 -8.30
N ASN A 2 -20.83 16.57 -7.11
CA ASN A 2 -20.13 16.71 -5.83
C ASN A 2 -19.08 15.59 -5.67
N ASP A 3 -17.81 16.01 -5.63
CA ASP A 3 -16.68 15.26 -5.08
C ASP A 3 -16.96 14.94 -3.61
N LYS A 4 -17.71 13.88 -3.36
CA LYS A 4 -17.60 13.11 -2.13
C LYS A 4 -16.55 12.03 -2.39
N GLY A 5 -15.31 12.47 -2.56
CA GLY A 5 -14.17 11.59 -2.32
C GLY A 5 -14.41 10.94 -0.96
N ILE A 6 -14.37 9.61 -0.93
CA ILE A 6 -14.57 8.82 0.28
C ILE A 6 -13.60 9.39 1.33
N ASN A 7 -14.14 10.15 2.30
CA ASN A 7 -13.34 10.78 3.33
C ASN A 7 -12.99 9.69 4.36
N ASN A 8 -12.09 8.79 3.94
CA ASN A 8 -11.50 7.67 4.69
C ASN A 8 -10.67 8.11 5.92
N LEU A 9 -10.89 9.34 6.39
CA LEU A 9 -10.26 9.99 7.54
C LEU A 9 -11.21 10.09 8.74
N SER A 10 -12.46 9.64 8.62
CA SER A 10 -13.38 9.61 9.76
C SER A 10 -13.19 8.34 10.59
N ILE A 11 -13.08 8.50 11.90
CA ILE A 11 -13.01 7.38 12.85
C ILE A 11 -14.26 6.48 12.77
N GLN A 12 -15.43 7.07 12.50
CA GLN A 12 -16.69 6.34 12.40
C GLN A 12 -16.70 5.35 11.23
N THR A 13 -16.22 5.78 10.06
CA THR A 13 -16.05 4.90 8.89
C THR A 13 -15.13 3.73 9.23
N ARG A 14 -14.06 4.00 9.99
CA ARG A 14 -13.12 2.95 10.40
C ARG A 14 -13.78 1.95 11.35
N VAL A 15 -14.58 2.41 12.31
CA VAL A 15 -15.32 1.53 13.24
C VAL A 15 -16.31 0.64 12.47
N GLU A 16 -17.03 1.18 11.51
CA GLU A 16 -17.96 0.44 10.66
C GLU A 16 -17.25 -0.67 9.86
N GLU A 17 -16.12 -0.35 9.21
CA GLU A 17 -15.30 -1.36 8.51
C GLU A 17 -14.84 -2.50 9.43
N LEU A 18 -14.43 -2.17 10.67
CA LEU A 18 -14.00 -3.18 11.65
C LEU A 18 -15.15 -4.06 12.11
N ASN A 19 -16.34 -3.49 12.29
CA ASN A 19 -17.54 -4.24 12.65
C ASN A 19 -18.00 -5.15 11.51
N ASP A 20 -17.90 -4.71 10.25
CA ASP A 20 -18.16 -5.55 9.08
C ASP A 20 -17.18 -6.74 9.04
N PHE A 21 -15.91 -6.53 9.38
CA PHE A 21 -14.93 -7.61 9.47
C PHE A 21 -15.28 -8.61 10.57
N ALA A 22 -15.67 -8.12 11.75
CA ALA A 22 -16.12 -8.97 12.86
C ALA A 22 -17.35 -9.79 12.46
N LEU A 23 -18.31 -9.20 11.73
CA LEU A 23 -19.48 -9.89 11.21
C LEU A 23 -19.11 -11.00 10.22
N LEU A 24 -18.22 -10.70 9.27
CA LEU A 24 -17.71 -11.69 8.31
C LEU A 24 -16.99 -12.83 9.02
N TYR A 25 -16.14 -12.53 10.01
CA TYR A 25 -15.44 -13.54 10.79
C TYR A 25 -16.40 -14.41 11.61
N LYS A 26 -17.39 -13.80 12.27
CA LYS A 26 -18.44 -14.53 13.01
C LYS A 26 -19.18 -15.53 12.12
N LYS A 27 -19.36 -15.20 10.83
CA LYS A 27 -20.09 -16.05 9.88
C LYS A 27 -19.22 -17.11 9.19
N PHE A 28 -17.99 -16.77 8.83
CA PHE A 28 -17.14 -17.58 7.95
C PHE A 28 -15.80 -18.01 8.59
N GLY A 29 -15.52 -17.62 9.82
CA GLY A 29 -14.28 -17.89 10.53
C GLY A 29 -13.06 -17.34 9.79
N SER A 30 -11.94 -18.07 9.84
CA SER A 30 -10.67 -17.66 9.25
C SER A 30 -10.68 -17.51 7.72
N LEU A 31 -11.70 -18.07 7.04
CA LEU A 31 -11.88 -17.86 5.60
C LEU A 31 -12.18 -16.39 5.27
N ALA A 32 -12.87 -15.67 6.17
CA ALA A 32 -13.16 -14.25 6.00
C ALA A 32 -11.88 -13.44 5.79
N PHE A 33 -10.81 -13.73 6.55
CA PHE A 33 -9.56 -12.98 6.45
C PHE A 33 -8.93 -13.07 5.06
N ARG A 34 -8.94 -14.24 4.43
CA ARG A 34 -8.39 -14.41 3.07
C ARG A 34 -9.16 -13.57 2.04
N VAL A 35 -10.48 -13.49 2.20
CA VAL A 35 -11.35 -12.70 1.31
C VAL A 35 -11.13 -11.21 1.54
N ILE A 36 -11.06 -10.78 2.81
CA ILE A 36 -10.79 -9.39 3.19
C ILE A 36 -9.41 -8.94 2.68
N GLN A 37 -8.37 -9.77 2.80
CA GLN A 37 -7.05 -9.49 2.25
C GLN A 37 -7.13 -9.27 0.73
N LYS A 38 -7.75 -10.19 -0.01
CA LYS A 38 -7.93 -10.04 -1.47
C LYS A 38 -8.70 -8.77 -1.84
N SER A 39 -9.77 -8.47 -1.11
CA SER A 39 -10.55 -7.25 -1.34
C SER A 39 -9.68 -6.01 -1.17
N ASN A 40 -8.94 -5.90 -0.06
CA ASN A 40 -8.05 -4.76 0.20
C ASN A 40 -6.90 -4.67 -0.81
N PHE A 41 -6.36 -5.80 -1.27
CA PHE A 41 -5.38 -5.84 -2.34
C PHE A 41 -5.92 -5.18 -3.61
N TYR A 42 -7.10 -5.62 -4.08
CA TYR A 42 -7.69 -5.08 -5.30
C TYR A 42 -8.13 -3.62 -5.14
N SER A 43 -8.60 -3.21 -3.95
CA SER A 43 -8.83 -1.80 -3.66
C SER A 43 -7.54 -0.97 -3.80
N GLY A 44 -6.43 -1.46 -3.23
CA GLY A 44 -5.12 -0.82 -3.39
C GLY A 44 -4.67 -0.75 -4.84
N PHE A 45 -4.85 -1.85 -5.58
CA PHE A 45 -4.51 -1.95 -7.00
C PHE A 45 -5.28 -0.93 -7.86
N SER A 46 -6.60 -0.80 -7.65
CA SER A 46 -7.42 0.21 -8.33
C SER A 46 -6.96 1.63 -8.02
N ILE A 47 -6.60 1.92 -6.77
CA ILE A 47 -6.04 3.23 -6.39
C ILE A 47 -4.67 3.47 -7.06
N GLY A 48 -3.82 2.44 -7.18
CA GLY A 48 -2.58 2.50 -7.95
C GLY A 48 -2.84 2.83 -9.42
N MET A 49 -3.84 2.20 -10.05
CA MET A 49 -4.29 2.49 -11.41
C MET A 49 -4.73 3.94 -11.58
N GLU A 50 -5.59 4.44 -10.68
CA GLU A 50 -6.06 5.83 -10.70
C GLU A 50 -4.88 6.81 -10.63
N ARG A 51 -3.89 6.51 -9.80
CA ARG A 51 -2.68 7.32 -9.69
C ARG A 51 -1.85 7.33 -10.97
N ILE A 52 -1.64 6.17 -11.61
CA ILE A 52 -0.96 6.10 -12.91
C ILE A 52 -1.67 6.95 -13.96
N ILE A 53 -3.01 6.84 -14.05
CA ILE A 53 -3.82 7.65 -14.97
C ILE A 53 -3.67 9.15 -14.67
N LYS A 54 -3.67 9.54 -13.39
CA LYS A 54 -3.46 10.94 -12.98
C LYS A 54 -2.07 11.43 -13.43
N LEU A 55 -1.01 10.68 -13.14
CA LEU A 55 0.35 11.06 -13.53
C LEU A 55 0.52 11.16 -15.05
N LEU A 56 -0.17 10.32 -15.83
CA LEU A 56 -0.22 10.42 -17.28
C LEU A 56 -0.94 11.69 -17.75
N LYS A 57 -2.11 12.01 -17.17
CA LYS A 57 -2.87 13.23 -17.50
C LYS A 57 -2.10 14.51 -17.18
N GLU A 58 -1.26 14.47 -16.14
CA GLU A 58 -0.43 15.59 -15.71
C GLU A 58 0.96 15.62 -16.38
N GLU A 59 1.26 14.67 -17.28
CA GLU A 59 2.57 14.51 -17.92
C GLU A 59 3.74 14.34 -16.92
N LYS A 60 3.45 13.77 -15.75
CA LYS A 60 4.41 13.55 -14.65
C LYS A 60 4.97 12.13 -14.59
N LEU A 61 4.40 11.18 -15.33
CA LEU A 61 4.94 9.82 -15.39
C LEU A 61 6.09 9.73 -16.40
N ASN A 62 7.33 9.72 -15.91
CA ASN A 62 8.51 9.50 -16.76
C ASN A 62 8.85 8.00 -16.85
N ILE A 63 8.32 7.34 -17.87
CA ILE A 63 8.53 5.91 -18.14
C ILE A 63 10.03 5.57 -18.23
N LYS A 64 10.81 6.35 -18.98
CA LYS A 64 12.25 6.06 -19.17
C LYS A 64 13.04 6.17 -17.88
N ALA A 65 12.73 7.17 -17.05
CA ALA A 65 13.36 7.33 -15.74
C ALA A 65 13.02 6.15 -14.82
N PHE A 66 11.76 5.71 -14.80
CA PHE A 66 11.33 4.54 -14.03
C PHE A 66 12.10 3.28 -14.47
N GLN A 67 12.22 3.03 -15.77
CA GLN A 67 12.94 1.85 -16.29
C GLN A 67 14.45 1.87 -15.98
N GLN A 68 15.05 3.05 -15.84
CA GLN A 68 16.46 3.20 -15.48
C GLN A 68 16.70 3.04 -13.97
N ASN A 69 15.74 3.45 -13.15
CA ASN A 69 15.81 3.36 -11.70
C ASN A 69 14.44 3.04 -11.08
N PRO A 70 14.00 1.78 -11.12
CA PRO A 70 12.66 1.40 -10.67
C PRO A 70 12.52 1.46 -9.14
N VAL A 71 13.63 1.34 -8.39
CA VAL A 71 13.63 1.54 -6.94
C VAL A 71 13.18 2.96 -6.62
N GLU A 72 13.79 3.94 -7.27
CA GLU A 72 13.41 5.34 -7.10
C GLU A 72 12.00 5.62 -7.62
N GLY A 73 11.63 5.01 -8.75
CA GLY A 73 10.28 5.09 -9.29
C GLY A 73 9.21 4.59 -8.30
N VAL A 74 9.42 3.46 -7.63
CA VAL A 74 8.53 2.94 -6.59
C VAL A 74 8.46 3.90 -5.39
N ARG A 75 9.61 4.42 -4.96
CA ARG A 75 9.72 5.39 -3.85
C ARG A 75 8.90 6.66 -4.14
N GLU A 76 9.10 7.28 -5.30
CA GLU A 76 8.37 8.47 -5.74
C GLU A 76 6.88 8.19 -5.95
N PHE A 77 6.55 7.01 -6.48
CA PHE A 77 5.16 6.60 -6.68
C PHE A 77 4.40 6.53 -5.34
N LEU A 78 4.98 5.86 -4.33
CA LEU A 78 4.42 5.81 -2.97
C LEU A 78 4.37 7.20 -2.34
N HIS A 79 5.46 7.97 -2.40
CA HIS A 79 5.51 9.30 -1.79
C HIS A 79 4.41 10.21 -2.35
N GLY A 80 4.27 10.27 -3.68
CA GLY A 80 3.25 11.12 -4.27
C GLY A 80 1.82 10.61 -4.03
N TYR A 81 1.60 9.31 -3.80
CA TYR A 81 0.29 8.81 -3.35
C TYR A 81 -0.13 9.43 -2.01
N PHE A 82 0.77 9.42 -1.02
CA PHE A 82 0.48 10.01 0.28
C PHE A 82 0.42 11.54 0.22
N THR A 83 1.23 12.19 -0.64
CA THR A 83 1.15 13.64 -0.88
C THR A 83 -0.22 14.04 -1.43
N ASP A 84 -0.71 13.33 -2.44
CA ASP A 84 -1.99 13.60 -3.09
C ASP A 84 -3.17 13.54 -2.11
N ARG A 85 -3.05 12.70 -1.07
CA ARG A 85 -4.11 12.46 -0.09
C ARG A 85 -4.13 13.48 1.06
N GLY A 86 -3.06 14.26 1.25
CA GLY A 86 -2.98 15.30 2.28
C GLY A 86 -3.11 14.79 3.73
N GLY A 87 -2.86 13.49 3.97
CA GLY A 87 -2.95 12.85 5.29
C GLY A 87 -1.62 12.77 6.02
N ASN A 88 -1.54 11.92 7.06
CA ASN A 88 -0.27 11.60 7.73
C ASN A 88 0.70 10.99 6.71
N MET A 89 1.83 11.65 6.49
CA MET A 89 2.89 11.19 5.60
C MET A 89 3.76 10.15 6.32
N PRO A 90 3.88 8.90 5.80
CA PRO A 90 4.87 7.97 6.29
C PRO A 90 6.29 8.41 5.91
N ASP A 91 7.28 7.96 6.68
CA ASP A 91 8.67 8.01 6.25
C ASP A 91 8.86 7.02 5.09
N ILE A 92 9.30 7.51 3.93
CA ILE A 92 9.53 6.68 2.74
C ILE A 92 10.96 6.91 2.24
N TRP A 93 11.78 5.86 2.26
CA TRP A 93 13.17 5.91 1.82
C TRP A 93 13.55 4.63 1.08
N ALA A 94 14.72 4.64 0.44
CA ALA A 94 15.27 3.47 -0.23
C ALA A 94 16.66 3.11 0.35
N GLU A 95 16.92 1.81 0.52
CA GLU A 95 18.25 1.28 0.81
C GLU A 95 18.55 0.13 -0.16
N GLY A 96 19.60 0.27 -0.95
CA GLY A 96 19.93 -0.69 -2.00
C GLY A 96 18.79 -0.85 -3.00
N ASN A 97 18.24 -2.06 -3.10
CA ASN A 97 17.12 -2.38 -3.98
C ASN A 97 15.76 -2.40 -3.26
N THR A 98 15.68 -1.90 -2.04
CA THR A 98 14.47 -1.95 -1.22
C THR A 98 13.96 -0.56 -0.92
N VAL A 99 12.66 -0.34 -1.17
CA VAL A 99 11.94 0.84 -0.70
C VAL A 99 11.25 0.48 0.62
N TYR A 100 11.44 1.30 1.65
CA TYR A 100 10.77 1.16 2.93
C TYR A 100 9.66 2.20 3.06
N LEU A 101 8.58 1.79 3.71
CA LEU A 101 7.49 2.66 4.14
C LEU A 101 7.35 2.45 5.64
N GLU A 102 7.47 3.51 6.43
CA GLU A 102 7.33 3.45 7.88
C GLU A 102 6.33 4.49 8.37
N THR A 103 5.42 4.03 9.22
CA THR A 103 4.59 4.93 10.02
C THR A 103 5.05 4.83 11.47
N LYS A 104 5.55 5.95 12.02
CA LYS A 104 5.97 6.04 13.43
C LYS A 104 4.87 6.62 14.29
N ILE A 105 4.81 6.17 15.55
CA ILE A 105 3.90 6.71 16.57
C ILE A 105 2.47 6.72 16.03
N CYS A 106 1.86 5.53 15.96
CA CYS A 106 0.47 5.33 15.55
C CYS A 106 -0.58 5.97 16.49
N LYS A 107 -0.23 7.02 17.27
CA LYS A 107 -1.18 7.82 18.06
C LYS A 107 -2.35 8.37 17.23
N ASN A 108 -2.15 8.54 15.92
CA ASN A 108 -3.18 8.97 14.99
C ASN A 108 -3.56 7.89 13.97
N CYS A 109 -3.22 6.62 14.24
CA CYS A 109 -3.75 5.51 13.45
C CYS A 109 -5.23 5.36 13.80
N LEU A 110 -6.10 5.81 12.89
CA LEU A 110 -7.55 5.71 13.06
C LEU A 110 -7.99 4.27 13.35
N THR A 111 -7.22 3.27 12.90
CA THR A 111 -7.49 1.85 13.19
C THR A 111 -7.36 1.54 14.67
N ILE A 112 -6.33 2.04 15.39
CA ILE A 112 -6.17 1.79 16.84
C ILE A 112 -7.34 2.42 17.62
N GLU A 113 -7.71 3.65 17.28
CA GLU A 113 -8.83 4.32 17.95
C GLU A 113 -10.21 3.73 17.59
N ALA A 114 -10.34 3.16 16.39
CA ALA A 114 -11.53 2.44 15.98
C ALA A 114 -11.63 1.05 16.62
N GLU A 115 -10.52 0.34 16.81
CA GLU A 115 -10.47 -0.96 17.47
C GLU A 115 -11.01 -0.88 18.92
N LYS A 116 -10.75 0.23 19.62
CA LYS A 116 -11.31 0.48 20.96
C LYS A 116 -12.84 0.56 20.97
N GLN A 117 -13.46 0.83 19.83
CA GLN A 117 -14.90 1.04 19.67
C GLN A 117 -15.61 -0.10 18.92
N ALA A 118 -14.86 -1.00 18.27
CA ALA A 118 -15.40 -2.10 17.47
C ALA A 118 -15.80 -3.31 18.33
N GLU A 119 -16.76 -4.11 17.84
CA GLU A 119 -17.32 -5.27 18.56
C GLU A 119 -16.31 -6.38 18.84
N GLN A 120 -15.27 -6.53 18.00
CA GLN A 120 -14.17 -7.48 18.21
C GLN A 120 -12.94 -7.09 17.39
N CYS A 121 -11.77 -7.02 18.04
CA CYS A 121 -10.50 -6.75 17.36
C CYS A 121 -9.71 -8.07 17.22
N HIS A 122 -9.38 -8.44 15.98
CA HIS A 122 -8.52 -9.59 15.71
C HIS A 122 -7.06 -9.13 15.60
N GLU A 123 -6.11 -9.90 16.12
CA GLU A 123 -4.70 -9.49 16.33
C GLU A 123 -3.91 -9.05 15.08
N ASP A 124 -4.49 -9.14 13.87
CA ASP A 124 -3.82 -8.83 12.60
C ASP A 124 -4.60 -7.85 11.69
N VAL A 125 -5.62 -7.16 12.19
CA VAL A 125 -6.45 -6.27 11.36
C VAL A 125 -5.62 -5.20 10.61
N CYS A 126 -4.65 -4.57 11.28
CA CYS A 126 -3.72 -3.62 10.64
C CYS A 126 -2.84 -4.28 9.57
N ALA A 127 -2.35 -5.50 9.86
CA ALA A 127 -1.55 -6.32 8.95
C ALA A 127 -2.35 -6.81 7.73
N ILE A 128 -3.67 -6.92 7.84
CA ILE A 128 -4.56 -7.35 6.76
C ILE A 128 -5.02 -6.16 5.92
N TYR A 129 -5.38 -5.05 6.55
CA TYR A 129 -5.98 -3.89 5.88
C TYR A 129 -4.93 -3.00 5.22
N CYS A 130 -4.09 -2.33 6.03
CA CYS A 130 -3.18 -1.29 5.53
C CYS A 130 -2.09 -1.88 4.64
N ARG A 131 -1.54 -3.01 5.07
CA ARG A 131 -0.41 -3.66 4.41
C ARG A 131 -0.80 -4.23 3.05
N THR A 132 -1.91 -4.96 2.99
CA THR A 132 -2.38 -5.58 1.74
C THR A 132 -2.81 -4.51 0.74
N PHE A 133 -3.40 -3.42 1.23
CA PHE A 133 -3.72 -2.25 0.42
C PHE A 133 -2.45 -1.57 -0.15
N ALA A 134 -1.43 -1.31 0.68
CA ALA A 134 -0.16 -0.74 0.23
C ALA A 134 0.56 -1.64 -0.78
N LYS A 135 0.53 -2.97 -0.57
CA LYS A 135 0.99 -3.95 -1.55
C LYS A 135 0.24 -3.80 -2.88
N GLY A 136 -1.09 -3.73 -2.82
CA GLY A 136 -1.94 -3.53 -4.01
C GLY A 136 -1.58 -2.28 -4.81
N ILE A 137 -1.39 -1.14 -4.13
CA ILE A 137 -0.98 0.13 -4.78
C ILE A 137 0.28 -0.06 -5.62
N VAL A 138 1.29 -0.73 -5.07
CA VAL A 138 2.60 -0.86 -5.73
C VAL A 138 2.60 -1.98 -6.78
N SER A 139 1.77 -3.02 -6.61
CA SER A 139 1.73 -4.16 -7.53
C SER A 139 1.33 -3.78 -8.96
N ILE A 140 0.63 -2.66 -9.15
CA ILE A 140 0.30 -2.19 -10.50
C ILE A 140 1.55 -1.82 -11.33
N LEU A 141 2.64 -1.46 -10.66
CA LEU A 141 3.89 -1.14 -11.34
C LEU A 141 4.51 -2.38 -11.98
N GLU A 142 4.38 -3.56 -11.37
CA GLU A 142 4.84 -4.82 -11.99
C GLU A 142 4.06 -5.13 -13.28
N ASP A 143 2.77 -4.82 -13.32
CA ASP A 143 1.91 -5.09 -14.49
C ASP A 143 2.22 -4.14 -15.66
N PHE A 144 2.62 -2.89 -15.39
CA PHE A 144 3.02 -1.93 -16.44
C PHE A 144 4.50 -2.00 -16.80
N PHE A 145 5.34 -2.49 -15.89
CA PHE A 145 6.78 -2.63 -16.06
C PHE A 145 7.16 -4.10 -15.79
N PRO A 146 6.87 -5.03 -16.72
CA PRO A 146 7.04 -6.47 -16.52
C PRO A 146 8.50 -6.88 -16.31
N GLU A 147 9.46 -5.99 -16.55
CA GLU A 147 10.87 -6.15 -16.23
C GLU A 147 11.20 -5.95 -14.75
N ILE A 148 10.24 -5.69 -13.88
CA ILE A 148 10.46 -5.64 -12.44
C ILE A 148 9.59 -6.64 -11.70
N VAL A 149 10.12 -7.13 -10.59
CA VAL A 149 9.41 -7.92 -9.59
C VAL A 149 9.55 -7.21 -8.25
N ILE A 150 8.46 -7.06 -7.52
CA ILE A 150 8.41 -6.37 -6.24
C ILE A 150 8.06 -7.38 -5.15
N ASN A 151 9.08 -7.82 -4.42
CA ASN A 151 8.90 -8.64 -3.24
C ASN A 151 8.47 -7.78 -2.06
N PHE A 152 7.30 -8.08 -1.52
CA PHE A 152 6.71 -7.35 -0.40
C PHE A 152 6.88 -8.12 0.92
N TYR A 153 7.41 -7.46 1.95
CA TYR A 153 7.58 -8.05 3.29
C TYR A 153 7.31 -7.04 4.41
N ASN A 154 6.89 -7.59 5.56
CA ASN A 154 6.76 -6.81 6.79
C ASN A 154 8.08 -6.85 7.56
N VAL A 155 8.58 -5.68 7.94
CA VAL A 155 9.82 -5.55 8.72
C VAL A 155 9.49 -5.46 10.21
N SER A 156 8.49 -4.65 10.58
CA SER A 156 8.04 -4.50 11.96
C SER A 156 6.56 -4.09 12.02
N SER A 157 5.91 -4.43 13.14
CA SER A 157 4.56 -3.99 13.50
C SER A 157 4.46 -3.91 15.02
N ARG A 158 5.02 -2.85 15.59
CA ARG A 158 4.97 -2.57 17.03
C ARG A 158 3.75 -1.73 17.33
N ARG A 159 2.74 -2.35 17.94
CA ARG A 159 1.41 -1.75 18.17
C ARG A 159 1.45 -0.57 19.14
N ASP A 160 2.14 -0.72 20.27
CA ASP A 160 2.05 0.19 21.41
C ASP A 160 3.42 0.67 21.88
N GLY A 161 3.43 1.79 22.62
CA GLY A 161 4.62 2.35 23.25
C GLY A 161 5.35 3.40 22.41
N LYS A 162 6.47 3.90 22.97
CA LYS A 162 7.28 4.97 22.35
C LYS A 162 7.96 4.54 21.05
N ASP A 163 8.14 3.23 20.89
CA ASP A 163 8.75 2.61 19.72
C ASP A 163 7.71 1.99 18.77
N SER A 164 6.44 2.40 18.87
CA SER A 164 5.39 1.91 17.97
C SER A 164 5.65 2.31 16.53
N ASP A 165 5.58 1.32 15.64
CA ASP A 165 5.76 1.49 14.21
C ASP A 165 5.00 0.43 13.40
N CYS A 166 4.71 0.77 12.15
CA CYS A 166 4.46 -0.22 11.09
C CYS A 166 5.46 0.05 9.98
N ARG A 167 6.30 -0.94 9.66
CA ARG A 167 7.30 -0.86 8.61
C ARG A 167 7.09 -1.95 7.58
N GLU A 168 6.87 -1.52 6.35
CA GLU A 168 6.75 -2.33 5.15
C GLU A 168 7.98 -2.14 4.27
N ALA A 169 8.33 -3.17 3.51
CA ALA A 169 9.44 -3.13 2.58
C ALA A 169 9.05 -3.74 1.23
N PHE A 170 9.46 -3.04 0.19
CA PHE A 170 9.22 -3.35 -1.22
C PHE A 170 10.59 -3.54 -1.87
N GLN A 171 11.08 -4.78 -1.90
CA GLN A 171 12.32 -5.11 -2.61
C GLN A 171 12.03 -5.21 -4.10
N VAL A 172 12.60 -4.27 -4.85
CA VAL A 172 12.49 -4.19 -6.30
C VAL A 172 13.63 -4.99 -6.92
N LEU A 173 13.27 -6.03 -7.67
CA LEU A 173 14.18 -6.85 -8.44
C LEU A 173 13.95 -6.54 -9.91
N SER A 174 14.93 -5.94 -10.56
CA SER A 174 14.99 -5.96 -12.02
C SER A 174 15.86 -7.14 -12.41
N PRO A 175 15.38 -8.11 -13.20
CA PRO A 175 16.30 -8.98 -13.92
C PRO A 175 17.27 -8.05 -14.65
N LYS A 176 18.58 -8.29 -14.53
CA LYS A 176 19.54 -7.65 -15.43
C LYS A 176 18.96 -7.79 -16.83
N ARG A 177 18.79 -6.68 -17.56
CA ARG A 177 18.47 -6.74 -18.99
C ARG A 177 19.42 -7.78 -19.57
N ILE A 178 18.88 -8.92 -20.02
CA ILE A 178 19.62 -9.73 -20.96
C ILE A 178 19.82 -8.76 -22.12
N GLU A 179 21.06 -8.34 -22.33
CA GLU A 179 21.44 -7.66 -23.56
C GLU A 179 21.06 -8.65 -24.67
N ASN A 180 19.85 -8.50 -25.22
CA ASN A 180 19.51 -9.24 -26.42
C ASN A 180 20.53 -8.75 -27.45
N PRO A 181 21.41 -9.64 -27.97
CA PRO A 181 22.28 -9.26 -29.05
C PRO A 181 21.36 -8.79 -30.18
N ILE A 182 21.72 -7.65 -30.76
CA ILE A 182 21.06 -7.11 -31.94
C ILE A 182 20.98 -8.24 -32.99
N THR A 183 19.76 -8.71 -33.24
CA THR A 183 19.37 -9.41 -34.47
C THR A 183 18.13 -8.65 -34.94
N GLY A 184 18.23 -7.65 -35.81
CA GLY A 184 18.86 -7.76 -37.12
C GLY A 184 17.94 -8.53 -38.05
N ILE A 185 16.73 -7.99 -38.31
CA ILE A 185 15.96 -8.11 -39.57
C ILE A 185 15.17 -6.81 -39.73
#